data_AF-A0A6A9QR05-F1
#
_entry.id   AF-A0A6A9QR05-F1
#
_cell.length_a   1.000
_cell.length_b   1.000
_cell.length_c   1.000
_cell.angle_alpha   90.00
_cell.angle_beta   90.00
_cell.angle_gamma   90.00
#
_symmetry.space_group_name_H-M   'P 1'
#
loop_
_entity.id
_entity.type
_entity.pdbx_description
1 polymer ?
#
loop_
_entity_poly.entity_id
_entity_poly.type
_entity_poly.pdbx_seq_one_letter_code
_entity_poly.pdbx_strand_id
1 'polypeptide(L)'
;MGLMKCPRCGYENPPNAHLCEKCRYPLFPNTEEPHTDRKCPRCGYENPPNAHLCEKCRYPLNVPVVKFQAESKPEVPPEVMKGMSNLRLFSSYYVLAFLIFQASISVISFNRTLAEGVAVASGLLMLLSLRYLYDATGFLIRKDKALINRVGVYVSIISTFLVGAGGYEILPYVKPNETVNLVTSHGIMVASFLLVGGILLFLVGNVLSVVLTQFELSREFGNQFRRAGQLFLISFVLGLLTFIFPLMELISFFVLLYASYLVTDASVKSSNGYNRKV
;
A
#
# COMPACT_ATOMS: atom_id res chain seq x y z
N MET A 1 26.17 32.49 25.53
CA MET A 1 26.13 31.03 25.24
C MET A 1 27.33 30.72 24.36
N GLY A 2 28.30 29.94 24.87
CA GLY A 2 29.53 29.66 24.12
C GLY A 2 29.29 28.63 23.01
N LEU A 3 29.76 28.89 21.80
CA LEU A 3 29.81 27.93 20.70
C LEU A 3 31.06 27.04 20.88
N MET A 4 30.96 25.74 20.59
CA MET A 4 32.14 24.87 20.57
C MET A 4 32.53 24.51 19.14
N LYS A 5 33.84 24.56 18.83
CA LYS A 5 34.33 24.14 17.52
C LYS A 5 34.61 22.66 17.50
N CYS A 6 34.09 21.97 16.49
CA CYS A 6 34.41 20.57 16.25
C CYS A 6 35.90 20.43 15.96
N PRO A 7 36.64 19.61 16.72
CA PRO A 7 38.09 19.44 16.50
C PRO A 7 38.41 18.72 15.18
N ARG A 8 37.44 18.00 14.59
CA ARG A 8 37.62 17.30 13.32
C ARG A 8 37.43 18.20 12.09
N CYS A 9 36.44 19.10 12.11
CA CYS A 9 36.05 19.84 10.90
C CYS A 9 35.94 21.36 11.10
N GLY A 10 36.22 21.87 12.31
CA GLY A 10 36.17 23.30 12.64
C GLY A 10 34.76 23.89 12.73
N TYR A 11 33.71 23.12 12.44
CA TYR A 11 32.33 23.58 12.49
C TYR A 11 31.92 23.99 13.91
N GLU A 12 31.23 25.12 14.03
CA GLU A 12 30.72 25.63 15.31
C GLU A 12 29.42 24.92 15.64
N ASN A 13 29.40 24.17 16.74
CA ASN A 13 28.27 23.41 17.23
C ASN A 13 27.70 24.07 18.49
N PRO A 14 26.40 23.89 18.77
CA PRO A 14 25.82 24.35 20.03
C PRO A 14 26.50 23.67 21.24
N PRO A 15 26.52 24.34 22.42
CA PRO A 15 27.26 23.91 23.60
C PRO A 15 26.79 22.59 24.23
N ASN A 16 25.68 22.00 23.76
CA ASN A 16 25.16 20.71 24.26
C ASN A 16 25.16 19.63 23.16
N ALA A 17 25.77 19.88 22.00
CA ALA A 17 25.80 18.92 20.90
C ALA A 17 26.70 17.72 21.21
N HIS A 18 26.14 16.51 21.40
CA HIS A 18 26.93 15.29 21.58
C HIS A 18 27.76 14.89 20.36
N LEU A 19 27.32 15.30 19.17
CA LEU A 19 27.95 15.03 17.89
C LEU A 19 28.06 16.32 17.08
N CYS A 20 29.08 16.42 16.24
CA CYS A 20 29.18 17.51 15.30
C CYS A 20 28.11 17.38 14.22
N GLU A 21 27.32 18.43 14.02
CA GLU A 21 26.24 18.45 13.03
C GLU A 21 26.76 18.27 11.60
N LYS A 22 27.98 18.74 11.32
CA LYS A 22 28.59 18.65 9.98
C LYS A 22 29.24 17.30 9.68
N CYS A 23 29.99 16.74 10.63
CA CYS A 23 30.84 15.56 10.38
C CYS A 23 30.59 14.38 11.31
N ARG A 24 29.57 14.48 12.18
CA ARG A 24 29.15 13.49 13.17
C ARG A 24 30.25 13.05 14.14
N TYR A 25 31.26 13.90 14.34
CA TYR A 25 32.33 13.65 15.30
C TYR A 25 31.83 13.86 16.74
N PRO A 26 32.08 12.95 17.69
CA PRO A 26 31.63 13.10 19.08
C PRO A 26 32.34 14.26 19.77
N LEU A 27 31.58 15.08 20.51
CA LEU A 27 32.08 16.34 21.08
C LEU A 27 32.11 16.37 22.62
N PHE A 28 31.39 15.46 23.30
CA PHE A 28 31.43 15.34 24.76
C PHE A 28 32.06 14.02 25.23
N PRO A 29 32.98 14.04 26.21
CA PRO A 29 33.49 12.85 26.87
C PRO A 29 32.41 12.28 27.81
N ASN A 30 31.88 11.10 27.51
CA ASN A 30 31.34 10.26 28.57
C ASN A 30 32.56 9.69 29.30
N THR A 31 32.88 10.28 30.45
CA THR A 31 33.89 9.81 31.39
C THR A 31 33.44 8.46 31.93
N GLU A 32 33.99 7.39 31.40
CA GLU A 32 34.21 6.12 32.11
C GLU A 32 35.09 5.25 31.21
N GLU A 33 36.27 4.92 31.72
CA GLU A 33 37.34 4.09 31.14
C GLU A 33 38.43 4.83 30.31
N PRO A 34 39.65 4.99 30.88
CA PRO A 34 40.80 5.42 30.10
C PRO A 34 41.13 4.34 29.07
N HIS A 35 41.10 4.69 27.79
CA HIS A 35 41.61 3.85 26.72
C HIS A 35 43.09 3.52 27.01
N THR A 36 43.36 2.29 27.43
CA THR A 36 44.71 1.75 27.66
C THR A 36 45.44 1.41 26.36
N ASP A 37 44.76 1.54 25.21
CA ASP A 37 45.36 1.31 23.89
C ASP A 37 46.22 2.50 23.46
N ARG A 38 47.54 2.29 23.52
CA ARG A 38 48.58 3.26 23.11
C ARG A 38 48.54 3.59 21.61
N LYS A 39 47.86 2.77 20.80
CA LYS A 39 47.79 2.94 19.35
C LYS A 39 46.68 3.91 18.97
N CYS A 40 47.04 4.92 18.18
CA CYS A 40 46.08 5.84 17.60
C CYS A 40 45.10 5.07 16.70
N PRO A 41 43.78 5.14 16.94
CA PRO A 41 42.79 4.40 16.15
C PRO A 41 42.70 4.89 14.70
N ARG A 42 43.22 6.09 14.41
CA ARG A 42 43.20 6.67 13.06
C ARG A 42 44.38 6.26 12.20
N CYS A 43 45.57 6.18 12.77
CA CYS A 43 46.80 5.97 11.99
C CYS A 43 47.69 4.83 12.50
N GLY A 44 47.29 4.15 13.58
CA GLY A 44 48.02 3.04 14.17
C GLY A 44 49.30 3.41 14.93
N TYR A 45 49.66 4.69 14.99
CA TYR A 45 50.87 5.16 15.67
C TYR A 45 50.79 4.96 17.18
N GLU A 46 51.85 4.43 17.78
CA GLU A 46 51.94 4.16 19.22
C GLU A 46 52.37 5.43 19.96
N ASN A 47 51.55 5.90 20.89
CA ASN A 47 51.73 7.15 21.61
C ASN A 47 52.11 6.89 23.08
N PRO A 48 52.80 7.84 23.74
CA PRO A 48 53.16 7.69 25.15
C PRO A 48 51.92 7.66 26.06
N PRO A 49 52.04 7.09 27.28
CA PRO A 49 50.90 6.81 28.17
C PRO A 49 50.09 8.04 28.59
N ASN A 50 50.68 9.23 28.51
CA ASN A 50 50.03 10.49 28.90
C ASN A 50 49.67 11.38 27.68
N ALA A 51 49.73 10.85 26.45
CA ALA A 51 49.39 11.61 25.26
C ALA A 51 47.87 11.82 25.14
N HIS A 52 47.42 13.08 25.15
CA HIS A 52 46.03 13.42 24.85
C HIS A 52 45.74 13.49 23.34
N LEU A 53 46.77 13.72 22.53
CA LEU A 53 46.72 13.83 21.07
C LEU A 53 47.79 12.90 20.48
N CYS A 54 47.49 12.31 19.34
CA CYS A 54 48.45 11.50 18.61
C CYS A 54 49.58 12.39 18.07
N GLU A 55 50.83 12.07 18.38
CA GLU A 55 51.99 12.88 17.97
C GLU A 55 52.16 12.92 16.44
N LYS A 56 51.76 11.85 15.75
CA LYS A 56 51.88 11.75 14.28
C LYS A 56 50.77 12.46 13.51
N CYS A 57 49.52 12.34 13.93
CA CYS A 57 48.36 12.82 13.15
C CYS A 57 47.45 13.80 13.91
N ARG A 58 47.85 14.20 15.12
CA ARG A 58 47.11 15.08 16.04
C ARG A 58 45.68 14.61 16.34
N TYR A 59 45.39 13.32 16.13
CA TYR A 59 44.10 12.73 16.49
C TYR A 59 43.97 12.64 18.01
N PRO A 60 42.90 13.16 18.63
CA PRO A 60 42.69 13.02 20.07
C PRO A 60 42.59 11.55 20.44
N LEU A 61 43.33 11.12 21.47
CA LEU A 61 43.35 9.72 21.90
C LEU A 61 42.27 9.43 22.95
N ASN A 62 41.77 10.48 23.60
CA ASN A 62 40.73 10.40 24.61
C ASN A 62 39.33 10.69 24.00
N VAL A 63 39.02 10.05 22.86
CA VAL A 63 37.67 10.14 22.28
C VAL A 63 36.84 9.04 22.90
N PRO A 64 35.71 9.34 23.55
CA PRO A 64 34.80 8.29 23.98
C PRO A 64 34.35 7.53 22.74
N VAL A 65 34.61 6.23 22.71
CA VAL A 65 33.91 5.34 21.79
C VAL A 65 32.48 5.28 22.29
N VAL A 66 31.64 6.20 21.81
CA VAL A 66 30.19 6.08 21.96
C VAL A 66 29.81 4.81 21.20
N LYS A 67 29.69 3.70 21.93
CA LYS A 67 28.98 2.53 21.42
C LYS A 67 27.58 3.01 21.16
N PHE A 68 27.26 3.28 19.90
CA PHE A 68 25.88 3.35 19.47
C PHE A 68 25.27 2.00 19.83
N GLN A 69 24.55 1.95 20.96
CA GLN A 69 23.48 1.00 21.06
C GLN A 69 22.57 1.38 19.90
N ALA A 70 22.56 0.55 18.87
CA ALA A 70 21.55 0.64 17.84
C ALA A 70 20.23 0.64 18.61
N GLU A 71 19.57 1.80 18.62
CA GLU A 71 18.29 1.98 19.27
C GLU A 71 17.42 0.80 18.85
N SER A 72 17.05 -0.06 19.81
CA SER A 72 16.32 -1.28 19.52
C SER A 72 15.06 -0.85 18.81
N LYS A 73 15.03 -1.15 17.51
CA LYS A 73 14.00 -0.65 16.61
C LYS A 73 12.63 -0.95 17.23
N PRO A 74 11.70 0.03 17.27
CA PRO A 74 10.35 -0.25 17.71
C PRO A 74 9.78 -1.39 16.85
N GLU A 75 9.43 -2.47 17.52
CA GLU A 75 8.81 -3.66 16.96
C GLU A 75 7.53 -3.23 16.21
N VAL A 76 7.31 -3.77 15.02
CA VAL A 76 6.16 -3.40 14.19
C VAL A 76 4.89 -3.73 14.98
N PRO A 77 3.94 -2.80 15.14
CA PRO A 77 2.68 -3.15 15.77
C PRO A 77 2.02 -4.31 14.99
N PRO A 78 1.59 -5.38 15.65
CA PRO A 78 1.02 -6.56 14.99
C PRO A 78 -0.21 -6.21 14.13
N GLU A 79 -0.89 -5.12 14.48
CA GLU A 79 -2.02 -4.54 13.76
C GLU A 79 -1.64 -4.08 12.34
N VAL A 80 -0.46 -3.48 12.16
CA VAL A 80 0.02 -3.02 10.85
C VAL A 80 0.35 -4.20 9.95
N MET A 81 0.98 -5.24 10.52
CA MET A 81 1.30 -6.47 9.78
C MET A 81 0.02 -7.20 9.33
N LYS A 82 -1.00 -7.26 10.20
CA LYS A 82 -2.32 -7.78 9.85
C LYS A 82 -2.99 -6.97 8.75
N GLY A 83 -2.91 -5.64 8.81
CA GLY A 83 -3.43 -4.74 7.78
C GLY A 83 -2.80 -4.98 6.41
N MET A 84 -1.47 -5.15 6.34
CA MET A 84 -0.76 -5.44 5.09
C MET A 84 -1.09 -6.82 4.51
N SER A 85 -1.26 -7.82 5.37
CA SER A 85 -1.71 -9.15 4.96
C SER A 85 -3.11 -9.10 4.32
N ASN A 86 -4.04 -8.37 4.96
CA ASN A 86 -5.38 -8.19 4.45
C ASN A 86 -5.39 -7.43 3.12
N LEU A 87 -4.55 -6.41 2.95
CA LEU A 87 -4.46 -5.68 1.68
C LEU A 87 -3.97 -6.59 0.54
N ARG A 88 -3.04 -7.49 0.83
CA ARG A 88 -2.59 -8.52 -0.12
C ARG A 88 -3.72 -9.48 -0.49
N LEU A 89 -4.44 -10.00 0.51
CA LEU A 89 -5.56 -10.93 0.29
C LEU A 89 -6.67 -10.28 -0.55
N PHE A 90 -7.03 -9.03 -0.25
CA PHE A 90 -7.95 -8.25 -1.06
C PHE A 90 -7.50 -8.21 -2.54
N SER A 91 -6.28 -7.75 -2.79
CA SER A 91 -5.74 -7.62 -4.16
C SER A 91 -5.80 -8.95 -4.93
N SER A 92 -5.38 -10.05 -4.30
CA SER A 92 -5.39 -11.36 -4.94
C SER A 92 -6.80 -11.90 -5.22
N TYR A 93 -7.70 -11.81 -4.25
CA TYR A 93 -9.05 -12.36 -4.42
C TYR A 93 -9.89 -11.51 -5.37
N TYR A 94 -9.70 -10.18 -5.37
CA TYR A 94 -10.42 -9.30 -6.29
C TYR A 94 -10.06 -9.58 -7.75
N VAL A 95 -8.76 -9.70 -8.07
CA VAL A 95 -8.33 -10.04 -9.44
C VAL A 95 -8.81 -11.43 -9.84
N LEU A 96 -8.72 -12.41 -8.95
CA LEU A 96 -9.21 -13.76 -9.21
C LEU A 96 -10.72 -13.78 -9.47
N ALA A 97 -11.51 -13.07 -8.65
CA ALA A 97 -12.95 -12.94 -8.81
C ALA A 97 -13.29 -12.36 -10.18
N PHE A 98 -12.62 -11.27 -10.54
CA PHE A 98 -12.83 -10.59 -11.82
C PHE A 98 -12.50 -11.50 -13.00
N LEU A 99 -11.41 -12.28 -12.93
CA LEU A 99 -11.04 -13.25 -13.95
C LEU A 99 -12.08 -14.36 -14.14
N ILE A 100 -12.58 -14.90 -13.03
CA ILE A 100 -13.63 -15.93 -13.06
C ILE A 100 -14.93 -15.37 -13.63
N PHE A 101 -15.27 -14.13 -13.26
CA PHE A 101 -16.44 -13.43 -13.80
C PHE A 101 -16.32 -13.25 -15.33
N GLN A 102 -15.17 -12.80 -15.83
CA GLN A 102 -14.92 -12.65 -17.26
C GLN A 102 -14.98 -13.98 -18.02
N ALA A 103 -14.41 -15.05 -17.45
CA ALA A 103 -14.52 -16.37 -18.02
C ALA A 103 -15.99 -16.85 -18.10
N SER A 104 -16.83 -16.49 -17.12
CA SER A 104 -18.25 -16.86 -17.12
C SER A 104 -19.02 -16.29 -18.31
N ILE A 105 -18.70 -15.06 -18.75
CA ILE A 105 -19.32 -14.42 -19.92
C ILE A 105 -19.03 -15.24 -21.18
N SER A 106 -17.79 -15.71 -21.34
CA SER A 106 -17.40 -16.56 -22.48
C SER A 106 -18.13 -17.92 -22.49
N VAL A 107 -18.47 -18.46 -21.31
CA VAL A 107 -19.15 -19.76 -21.16
C VAL A 107 -20.67 -19.65 -21.39
N ILE A 108 -21.25 -18.44 -21.32
CA ILE A 108 -22.71 -18.23 -21.40
C ILE A 108 -23.33 -18.78 -22.69
N SER A 109 -22.56 -18.77 -23.79
CA SER A 109 -22.98 -19.27 -25.09
C SER A 109 -22.99 -20.80 -25.19
N PHE A 110 -22.22 -21.48 -24.33
CA PHE A 110 -22.09 -22.94 -24.32
C PHE A 110 -22.98 -23.60 -23.27
N ASN A 111 -22.96 -23.10 -22.03
CA ASN A 111 -23.77 -23.62 -20.94
C ASN A 111 -24.17 -22.50 -19.98
N ARG A 112 -25.42 -22.05 -20.12
CA ARG A 112 -25.98 -20.93 -19.37
C ARG A 112 -26.01 -21.19 -17.86
N THR A 113 -26.47 -22.36 -17.42
CA THR A 113 -26.58 -22.69 -15.98
C THR A 113 -25.20 -22.71 -15.31
N LEU A 114 -24.20 -23.26 -16.01
CA LEU A 114 -22.82 -23.23 -15.53
C LEU A 114 -22.28 -21.79 -15.46
N ALA A 115 -22.46 -21.00 -16.52
CA ALA A 115 -22.03 -19.61 -16.56
C ALA A 115 -22.65 -18.77 -15.43
N GLU A 116 -23.95 -18.92 -15.19
CA GLU A 116 -24.66 -18.25 -14.09
C GLU A 116 -24.09 -18.68 -12.73
N GLY A 117 -23.88 -19.98 -12.50
CA GLY A 117 -23.27 -20.47 -11.26
C GLY A 117 -21.86 -19.91 -11.02
N VAL A 118 -21.04 -19.84 -12.07
CA VAL A 118 -19.68 -19.28 -12.01
C VAL A 118 -19.71 -17.75 -11.78
N ALA A 119 -20.64 -17.04 -12.41
CA ALA A 119 -20.84 -15.60 -12.22
C ALA A 119 -21.25 -15.28 -10.77
N VAL A 120 -22.16 -16.06 -10.19
CA VAL A 120 -22.57 -15.91 -8.78
C VAL A 120 -21.39 -16.21 -7.84
N ALA A 121 -20.65 -17.30 -8.08
CA ALA A 121 -19.50 -17.66 -7.25
C ALA A 121 -18.41 -16.58 -7.29
N SER A 122 -18.12 -16.01 -8.45
CA SER A 122 -17.17 -14.90 -8.59
C SER A 122 -17.65 -13.61 -7.92
N GLY A 123 -18.94 -13.28 -8.02
CA GLY A 123 -19.55 -12.16 -7.28
C GLY A 123 -19.39 -12.30 -5.76
N LEU A 124 -19.64 -13.50 -5.22
CA LEU A 124 -19.41 -13.80 -3.80
C LEU A 124 -17.93 -13.68 -3.41
N LEU A 125 -17.00 -14.16 -4.25
CA LEU A 125 -15.56 -14.01 -4.03
C LEU A 125 -15.16 -12.52 -4.00
N MET A 126 -15.74 -11.70 -4.90
CA MET A 126 -15.49 -10.27 -4.95
C MET A 126 -16.00 -9.57 -3.67
N LEU A 127 -17.19 -9.92 -3.19
CA LEU A 127 -17.72 -9.43 -1.90
C LEU A 127 -16.85 -9.83 -0.71
N LEU A 128 -16.37 -11.08 -0.68
CA LEU A 128 -15.43 -11.54 0.34
C LEU A 128 -14.11 -10.77 0.28
N SER A 129 -13.62 -10.44 -0.91
CA SER A 129 -12.40 -9.65 -1.08
C SER A 129 -12.53 -8.25 -0.45
N LEU A 130 -13.70 -7.61 -0.57
CA LEU A 130 -13.96 -6.28 0.00
C LEU A 130 -13.92 -6.26 1.52
N ARG A 131 -14.22 -7.37 2.18
CA ARG A 131 -14.03 -7.51 3.63
C ARG A 131 -12.56 -7.37 4.03
N TYR A 132 -11.64 -7.95 3.26
CA TYR A 132 -10.21 -7.78 3.53
C TYR A 132 -9.76 -6.33 3.32
N LEU A 133 -10.32 -5.62 2.34
CA LEU A 133 -10.07 -4.19 2.17
C LEU A 133 -10.58 -3.38 3.36
N TYR A 134 -11.79 -3.67 3.84
CA TYR A 134 -12.36 -3.06 5.05
C TYR A 134 -11.42 -3.22 6.25
N ASP A 135 -11.02 -4.46 6.54
CA ASP A 135 -10.13 -4.75 7.66
C ASP A 135 -8.77 -4.05 7.48
N ALA A 136 -8.20 -4.06 6.27
CA ALA A 136 -6.93 -3.38 5.98
C ALA A 136 -6.99 -1.87 6.26
N THR A 137 -8.05 -1.19 5.81
CA THR A 137 -8.21 0.26 6.00
C THR A 137 -8.38 0.65 7.47
N GLY A 138 -9.00 -0.21 8.28
CA GLY A 138 -9.19 0.04 9.71
C GLY A 138 -7.89 0.07 10.52
N PHE A 139 -6.88 -0.70 10.11
CA PHE A 139 -5.60 -0.80 10.82
C PHE A 139 -4.49 0.07 10.21
N LEU A 140 -4.50 0.28 8.89
CA LEU A 140 -3.41 0.99 8.20
C LEU A 140 -3.58 2.51 8.19
N ILE A 141 -4.75 3.04 8.54
CA ILE A 141 -5.10 4.45 8.37
C ILE A 141 -5.57 5.03 9.72
N ARG A 142 -5.18 6.28 10.00
CA ARG A 142 -5.60 6.98 11.22
C ARG A 142 -7.13 6.98 11.35
N LYS A 143 -7.59 6.91 12.60
CA LYS A 143 -8.99 6.75 12.99
C LYS A 143 -9.93 7.82 12.41
N ASP A 144 -9.42 9.03 12.14
CA ASP A 144 -10.14 10.17 11.53
C ASP A 144 -10.39 10.01 10.03
N LYS A 145 -9.41 9.45 9.29
CA LYS A 145 -9.52 9.22 7.83
C LYS A 145 -10.10 7.86 7.47
N ALA A 146 -10.06 6.91 8.41
CA ALA A 146 -10.70 5.60 8.25
C ALA A 146 -12.20 5.69 7.92
N LEU A 147 -12.91 6.74 8.36
CA LEU A 147 -14.34 6.89 8.10
C LEU A 147 -14.66 7.01 6.60
N ILE A 148 -13.90 7.82 5.85
CA ILE A 148 -14.14 8.06 4.41
C ILE A 148 -13.92 6.77 3.63
N ASN A 149 -12.87 6.01 3.96
CA ASN A 149 -12.60 4.73 3.29
C ASN A 149 -13.61 3.64 3.67
N ARG A 150 -14.10 3.63 4.92
CA ARG A 150 -15.19 2.72 5.31
C ARG A 150 -16.46 2.99 4.50
N VAL A 151 -16.84 4.26 4.34
CA VAL A 151 -17.96 4.65 3.47
C VAL A 151 -17.72 4.14 2.04
N GLY A 152 -16.53 4.32 1.49
CA GLY A 152 -16.17 3.79 0.18
C GLY A 152 -16.35 2.27 0.05
N VAL A 153 -15.94 1.49 1.07
CA VAL A 153 -16.13 0.04 1.08
C VAL A 153 -17.62 -0.34 1.20
N TYR A 154 -18.41 0.35 2.03
CA TYR A 154 -19.85 0.10 2.11
C TYR A 154 -20.57 0.42 0.80
N VAL A 155 -20.23 1.54 0.15
CA VAL A 155 -20.76 1.88 -1.18
C VAL A 155 -20.41 0.79 -2.19
N SER A 156 -19.18 0.26 -2.15
CA SER A 156 -18.76 -0.85 -3.00
C SER A 156 -19.56 -2.13 -2.76
N ILE A 157 -19.77 -2.52 -1.49
CA ILE A 157 -20.57 -3.71 -1.14
C ILE A 157 -22.01 -3.55 -1.62
N ILE A 158 -22.65 -2.42 -1.33
CA ILE A 158 -24.03 -2.12 -1.73
C ILE A 158 -24.14 -2.13 -3.25
N SER A 159 -23.21 -1.49 -3.96
CA SER A 159 -23.22 -1.46 -5.42
C SER A 159 -23.07 -2.84 -6.05
N THR A 160 -22.18 -3.68 -5.52
CA THR A 160 -21.99 -5.07 -6.00
C THR A 160 -23.28 -5.88 -5.81
N PHE A 161 -23.97 -5.71 -4.67
CA PHE A 161 -25.27 -6.33 -4.44
C PHE A 161 -26.33 -5.85 -5.44
N LEU A 162 -26.43 -4.54 -5.68
CA LEU A 162 -27.39 -3.96 -6.63
C LEU A 162 -27.18 -4.49 -8.06
N VAL A 163 -25.93 -4.58 -8.50
CA VAL A 163 -25.57 -5.16 -9.81
C VAL A 163 -26.00 -6.62 -9.89
N GLY A 164 -25.69 -7.42 -8.87
CA GLY A 164 -26.05 -8.83 -8.83
C GLY A 164 -27.57 -9.05 -8.82
N ALA A 165 -28.29 -8.31 -7.98
CA ALA A 165 -29.75 -8.41 -7.86
C ALA A 165 -30.45 -7.98 -9.15
N GLY A 166 -30.10 -6.82 -9.71
CA GLY A 166 -30.68 -6.33 -10.96
C GLY A 166 -30.34 -7.25 -12.15
N GLY A 167 -29.10 -7.74 -12.23
CA GLY A 167 -28.69 -8.68 -13.28
C GLY A 167 -29.43 -10.02 -13.22
N TYR A 168 -29.58 -10.59 -12.02
CA TYR A 168 -30.33 -11.83 -11.81
C TYR A 168 -31.80 -11.70 -12.23
N GLU A 169 -32.42 -10.57 -11.91
CA GLU A 169 -33.83 -10.32 -12.20
C GLU A 169 -34.07 -10.03 -13.70
N ILE A 170 -33.07 -9.49 -14.42
CA ILE A 170 -33.13 -9.26 -15.88
C ILE A 170 -32.84 -10.52 -16.69
N LEU A 171 -31.99 -11.43 -16.19
CA LEU A 171 -31.52 -12.62 -16.90
C LEU A 171 -32.61 -13.42 -17.64
N PRO A 172 -33.76 -13.76 -17.02
CA PRO A 172 -34.82 -14.53 -17.69
C PRO A 172 -35.39 -13.87 -18.95
N TYR A 173 -35.29 -12.54 -19.05
CA TYR A 173 -35.82 -11.76 -20.16
C TYR A 173 -34.83 -11.60 -21.31
N VAL A 174 -33.53 -11.86 -21.06
CA VAL A 174 -32.48 -11.83 -22.09
C VAL A 174 -32.51 -13.12 -22.90
N LYS A 175 -33.03 -13.03 -24.12
CA LYS A 175 -32.96 -14.09 -25.13
C LYS A 175 -31.80 -13.83 -26.10
N PRO A 176 -31.14 -14.88 -26.60
CA PRO A 176 -30.14 -14.72 -27.65
C PRO A 176 -30.79 -14.13 -28.91
N ASN A 177 -30.19 -13.07 -29.45
CA ASN A 177 -30.59 -12.33 -30.67
C ASN A 177 -31.88 -11.49 -30.64
N GLU A 178 -32.53 -11.29 -29.48
CA GLU A 178 -33.62 -10.32 -29.34
C GLU A 178 -33.14 -9.09 -28.56
N THR A 179 -33.48 -7.89 -29.07
CA THR A 179 -33.30 -6.66 -28.29
C THR A 179 -34.41 -6.58 -27.25
N VAL A 180 -34.04 -6.74 -25.98
CA VAL A 180 -35.00 -6.67 -24.87
C VAL A 180 -35.29 -5.21 -24.58
N ASN A 181 -36.55 -4.83 -24.74
CA ASN A 181 -36.98 -3.49 -24.39
C ASN A 181 -37.23 -3.44 -22.86
N LEU A 182 -36.22 -2.97 -22.12
CA LEU A 182 -36.14 -3.00 -20.64
C LEU A 182 -37.21 -2.18 -19.90
N VAL A 183 -38.13 -1.51 -20.61
CA VAL A 183 -39.14 -0.59 -20.04
C VAL A 183 -40.56 -1.15 -20.13
N THR A 184 -40.72 -2.41 -20.53
CA THR A 184 -42.03 -2.99 -20.89
C THR A 184 -42.86 -3.49 -19.72
N SER A 185 -42.24 -3.86 -18.59
CA SER A 185 -42.96 -4.27 -17.37
C SER A 185 -42.36 -3.60 -16.13
N HIS A 186 -43.19 -3.39 -15.10
CA HIS A 186 -42.74 -2.75 -13.85
C HIS A 186 -41.57 -3.53 -13.20
N GLY A 187 -41.59 -4.86 -13.25
CA GLY A 187 -40.50 -5.70 -12.75
C GLY A 187 -39.19 -5.50 -13.51
N ILE A 188 -39.23 -5.50 -14.85
CA ILE A 188 -38.03 -5.28 -15.68
C ILE A 188 -37.50 -3.85 -15.51
N MET A 189 -38.38 -2.84 -15.36
CA MET A 189 -37.96 -1.47 -15.06
C MET A 189 -37.19 -1.39 -13.73
N VAL A 190 -37.73 -1.95 -12.65
CA VAL A 190 -37.08 -1.93 -11.32
C VAL A 190 -35.72 -2.63 -11.40
N ALA A 191 -35.66 -3.82 -12.00
CA ALA A 191 -34.42 -4.56 -12.16
C ALA A 191 -33.37 -3.78 -12.97
N SER A 192 -33.81 -3.07 -14.02
CA SER A 192 -32.95 -2.21 -14.84
C SER A 192 -32.41 -1.02 -14.07
N PHE A 193 -33.23 -0.36 -13.25
CA PHE A 193 -32.78 0.71 -12.38
C PHE A 193 -31.77 0.21 -11.34
N LEU A 194 -32.02 -0.97 -10.74
CA LEU A 194 -31.08 -1.59 -9.80
C LEU A 194 -29.75 -1.94 -10.47
N LEU A 195 -29.80 -2.53 -11.67
CA LEU A 195 -28.60 -2.88 -12.43
C LEU A 195 -27.80 -1.63 -12.82
N VAL A 196 -28.43 -0.65 -13.48
CA VAL A 196 -27.75 0.56 -13.97
C VAL A 196 -27.28 1.43 -12.81
N GLY A 197 -28.13 1.64 -11.80
CA GLY A 197 -27.78 2.39 -10.59
C GLY A 197 -26.67 1.69 -9.81
N GLY A 198 -26.73 0.36 -9.70
CA GLY A 198 -25.68 -0.47 -9.12
C GLY A 198 -24.35 -0.35 -9.88
N ILE A 199 -24.36 -0.42 -11.21
CA ILE A 199 -23.17 -0.24 -12.04
C ILE A 199 -22.58 1.16 -11.81
N LEU A 200 -23.39 2.23 -11.87
CA LEU A 200 -22.92 3.59 -11.65
C LEU A 200 -22.29 3.77 -10.26
N LEU A 201 -22.98 3.29 -9.22
CA LEU A 201 -22.46 3.30 -7.84
C LEU A 201 -21.19 2.45 -7.70
N PHE A 202 -21.10 1.33 -8.42
CA PHE A 202 -19.94 0.45 -8.40
C PHE A 202 -18.75 1.14 -9.05
N LEU A 203 -18.94 1.71 -10.24
CA LEU A 203 -17.90 2.41 -10.98
C LEU A 203 -17.38 3.61 -10.19
N VAL A 204 -18.27 4.45 -9.64
CA VAL A 204 -17.88 5.63 -8.87
C VAL A 204 -17.30 5.21 -7.52
N GLY A 205 -18.01 4.38 -6.77
CA GLY A 205 -17.69 4.01 -5.39
C GLY A 205 -16.44 3.14 -5.27
N ASN A 206 -16.28 2.10 -6.09
CA ASN A 206 -15.08 1.25 -6.03
C ASN A 206 -13.84 2.00 -6.46
N VAL A 207 -13.89 2.76 -7.55
CA VAL A 207 -12.72 3.48 -8.04
C VAL A 207 -12.29 4.52 -7.04
N LEU A 208 -13.23 5.33 -6.52
CA LEU A 208 -12.91 6.30 -5.48
C LEU A 208 -12.35 5.61 -4.25
N SER A 209 -13.00 4.56 -3.74
CA SER A 209 -12.56 3.84 -2.54
C SER A 209 -11.14 3.27 -2.71
N VAL A 210 -10.90 2.53 -3.79
CA VAL A 210 -9.60 1.90 -4.06
C VAL A 210 -8.52 2.96 -4.28
N VAL A 211 -8.77 3.95 -5.13
CA VAL A 211 -7.78 4.99 -5.47
C VAL A 211 -7.45 5.87 -4.27
N LEU A 212 -8.47 6.35 -3.53
CA LEU A 212 -8.26 7.17 -2.33
C LEU A 212 -7.47 6.39 -1.27
N THR A 213 -7.82 5.13 -1.04
CA THR A 213 -7.08 4.24 -0.14
C THR A 213 -5.61 4.13 -0.55
N GLN A 214 -5.32 3.92 -1.84
CA GLN A 214 -3.95 3.85 -2.34
C GLN A 214 -3.18 5.17 -2.17
N PHE A 215 -3.83 6.31 -2.41
CA PHE A 215 -3.21 7.63 -2.21
C PHE A 215 -2.91 7.90 -0.73
N GLU A 216 -3.79 7.51 0.18
CA GLU A 216 -3.54 7.65 1.61
C GLU A 216 -2.41 6.75 2.10
N LEU A 217 -2.42 5.47 1.69
CA LEU A 217 -1.32 4.55 1.95
C LEU A 217 0.02 5.08 1.40
N SER A 218 0.00 5.82 0.29
CA SER A 218 1.22 6.39 -0.28
C SER A 218 1.87 7.47 0.59
N ARG A 219 1.09 8.20 1.39
CA ARG A 219 1.61 9.20 2.32
C ARG A 219 2.38 8.55 3.47
N GLU A 220 1.96 7.36 3.87
CA GLU A 220 2.51 6.63 5.01
C GLU A 220 3.66 5.69 4.59
N PHE A 221 3.48 4.96 3.48
CA PHE A 221 4.36 3.85 3.06
C PHE A 221 5.13 4.12 1.76
N GLY A 222 4.86 5.24 1.07
CA GLY A 222 5.65 5.74 -0.05
C GLY A 222 5.02 5.57 -1.45
N ASN A 223 5.79 5.98 -2.47
CA ASN A 223 5.29 6.20 -3.83
C ASN A 223 4.79 4.95 -4.58
N GLN A 224 5.10 3.73 -4.15
CA GLN A 224 4.61 2.52 -4.82
C GLN A 224 3.09 2.41 -4.74
N PHE A 225 2.48 2.72 -3.59
CA PHE A 225 1.02 2.76 -3.44
C PHE A 225 0.39 3.85 -4.31
N ARG A 226 1.05 5.01 -4.45
CA ARG A 226 0.58 6.08 -5.36
C ARG A 226 0.52 5.60 -6.81
N ARG A 227 1.58 4.93 -7.27
CA ARG A 227 1.64 4.36 -8.63
C ARG A 227 0.56 3.30 -8.82
N ALA A 228 0.34 2.43 -7.84
CA ALA A 228 -0.74 1.45 -7.89
C ALA A 228 -2.10 2.13 -8.02
N GLY A 229 -2.39 3.16 -7.19
CA GLY A 229 -3.63 3.94 -7.28
C GLY A 229 -3.84 4.60 -8.66
N GLN A 230 -2.79 5.17 -9.24
CA GLN A 230 -2.84 5.71 -10.60
C GLN A 230 -3.14 4.64 -11.64
N LEU A 231 -2.54 3.46 -11.54
CA LEU A 231 -2.77 2.35 -12.46
C LEU A 231 -4.17 1.75 -12.30
N PHE A 232 -4.73 1.68 -11.09
CA PHE A 232 -6.14 1.32 -10.90
C PHE A 232 -7.07 2.30 -11.62
N LEU A 233 -6.80 3.61 -11.50
CA LEU A 233 -7.58 4.62 -12.19
C LEU A 233 -7.44 4.52 -13.72
N ILE A 234 -6.21 4.29 -14.22
CA ILE A 234 -5.96 4.08 -15.66
C ILE A 234 -6.69 2.83 -16.15
N SER A 235 -6.53 1.69 -15.47
CA SER A 235 -7.22 0.44 -15.80
C SER A 235 -8.74 0.66 -15.90
N PHE A 236 -9.31 1.39 -14.94
CA PHE A 236 -10.72 1.73 -14.97
C PHE A 236 -11.13 2.56 -16.20
N VAL A 237 -10.39 3.64 -16.52
CA VAL A 237 -10.68 4.47 -17.70
C VAL A 237 -10.57 3.64 -18.99
N LEU A 238 -9.57 2.78 -19.10
CA LEU A 238 -9.43 1.85 -20.21
C LEU A 238 -10.60 0.86 -20.28
N GLY A 239 -11.09 0.41 -19.12
CA GLY A 239 -12.27 -0.44 -19.00
C GLY A 239 -13.55 0.24 -19.49
N LEU A 240 -13.74 1.53 -19.23
CA LEU A 240 -14.87 2.30 -19.80
C LEU A 240 -14.76 2.47 -21.32
N LEU A 241 -13.55 2.48 -21.87
CA LEU A 241 -13.34 2.59 -23.32
C LEU A 241 -13.67 1.31 -24.08
N THR A 242 -13.92 0.19 -23.39
CA THR A 242 -14.30 -1.10 -24.00
C THR A 242 -15.59 -1.01 -24.81
N PHE A 243 -16.53 -0.17 -24.39
CA PHE A 243 -17.78 0.09 -25.11
C PHE A 243 -17.56 0.71 -26.51
N ILE A 244 -16.40 1.33 -26.74
CA ILE A 244 -16.02 1.94 -28.01
C ILE A 244 -14.99 1.07 -28.74
N PHE A 245 -14.03 0.52 -28.00
CA PHE A 245 -12.91 -0.23 -28.53
C PHE A 245 -12.73 -1.56 -27.76
N PRO A 246 -13.18 -2.70 -28.31
CA PRO A 246 -13.16 -3.99 -27.60
C PRO A 246 -11.78 -4.40 -27.08
N LEU A 247 -10.72 -4.04 -27.80
CA LEU A 247 -9.33 -4.38 -27.45
C LEU A 247 -8.85 -3.70 -26.14
N MET A 248 -9.54 -2.64 -25.71
CA MET A 248 -9.21 -1.91 -24.48
C MET A 248 -9.44 -2.74 -23.21
N GLU A 249 -10.26 -3.79 -23.30
CA GLU A 249 -10.55 -4.67 -22.15
C GLU A 249 -9.29 -5.44 -21.76
N LEU A 250 -8.59 -5.97 -22.76
CA LEU A 250 -7.34 -6.70 -22.58
C LEU A 250 -6.25 -5.79 -21.99
N ILE A 251 -6.15 -4.55 -22.48
CA ILE A 251 -5.19 -3.56 -21.97
C ILE A 251 -5.55 -3.16 -20.54
N SER A 252 -6.82 -2.84 -20.27
CA SER A 252 -7.33 -2.55 -18.93
C SER A 252 -6.99 -3.66 -17.94
N PHE A 253 -7.16 -4.91 -18.36
CA PHE A 253 -6.83 -6.10 -17.56
C PHE A 253 -5.34 -6.19 -17.22
N PHE A 254 -4.44 -6.03 -18.19
CA PHE A 254 -2.99 -6.07 -17.91
C PHE A 254 -2.56 -4.95 -16.97
N VAL A 255 -3.15 -3.75 -17.11
CA VAL A 255 -2.90 -2.63 -16.20
C VAL A 255 -3.41 -2.94 -14.79
N LEU A 256 -4.59 -3.56 -14.66
CA LEU A 256 -5.13 -3.99 -13.37
C LEU A 256 -4.23 -5.01 -12.68
N LEU A 257 -3.78 -6.02 -13.43
CA LEU A 257 -2.90 -7.06 -12.92
C LEU A 257 -1.56 -6.49 -12.44
N TYR A 258 -0.99 -5.53 -13.19
CA TYR A 258 0.23 -4.84 -12.78
C TYR A 258 0.01 -3.94 -11.55
N ALA A 259 -1.12 -3.22 -11.47
CA ALA A 259 -1.47 -2.44 -10.28
C ALA A 259 -1.56 -3.33 -9.03
N SER A 260 -2.25 -4.47 -9.14
CA SER A 260 -2.40 -5.46 -8.07
C SER A 260 -1.07 -6.10 -7.65
N TYR A 261 -0.17 -6.35 -8.61
CA TYR A 261 1.20 -6.76 -8.32
C TYR A 261 1.94 -5.70 -7.50
N LEU A 262 1.85 -4.42 -7.88
CA LEU A 262 2.51 -3.33 -7.15
C LEU A 262 1.98 -3.19 -5.72
N VAL A 263 0.67 -3.33 -5.50
CA VAL A 263 0.10 -3.34 -4.13
C VAL A 263 0.69 -4.50 -3.33
N THR A 264 0.78 -5.68 -3.92
CA THR A 264 1.31 -6.88 -3.25
C THR A 264 2.79 -6.72 -2.91
N ASP A 265 3.60 -6.29 -3.88
CA ASP A 265 5.03 -6.01 -3.71
C ASP A 265 5.26 -4.93 -2.65
N ALA A 266 4.51 -3.83 -2.71
CA ALA A 266 4.58 -2.73 -1.74
C ALA A 266 4.16 -3.19 -0.34
N SER A 267 3.14 -4.04 -0.22
CA SER A 267 2.69 -4.59 1.06
C SER A 267 3.75 -5.51 1.67
N VAL A 268 4.36 -6.38 0.87
CA VAL A 268 5.45 -7.27 1.31
C VAL A 268 6.70 -6.45 1.68
N LYS A 269 7.10 -5.48 0.86
CA LYS A 269 8.24 -4.61 1.12
C LYS A 269 8.01 -3.69 2.30
N SER A 270 6.79 -3.23 2.53
CA SER A 270 6.50 -2.40 3.70
C SER A 270 6.53 -3.27 4.95
N SER A 271 5.96 -4.48 4.91
CA SER A 271 6.08 -5.47 6.00
C SER A 271 7.54 -5.83 6.30
N ASN A 272 8.35 -6.06 5.26
CA ASN A 272 9.76 -6.46 5.39
C ASN A 272 10.72 -5.28 5.62
N GLY A 273 10.42 -4.10 5.09
CA GLY A 273 11.18 -2.86 5.27
C GLY A 273 11.03 -2.33 6.68
N TYR A 274 9.84 -2.49 7.26
CA TYR A 274 9.61 -2.36 8.70
C TYR A 274 10.32 -3.45 9.51
N ASN A 275 10.80 -4.54 8.90
CA ASN A 275 11.75 -5.50 9.50
C ASN A 275 13.24 -5.21 9.16
N ARG A 276 13.55 -4.37 8.14
CA ARG A 276 14.93 -4.11 7.67
C ARG A 276 15.56 -2.79 8.11
N LYS A 277 14.78 -1.80 8.55
CA LYS A 277 15.31 -0.71 9.41
C LYS A 277 15.67 -1.19 10.85
N VAL A 278 15.95 -2.49 11.02
CA VAL A 278 16.43 -3.15 12.26
C VAL A 278 17.93 -3.17 12.12
#